data_AF-A0A961J896-F1
#
_entry.id   AF-A0A961J896-F1
#
_cell.length_a   1.000
_cell.length_b   1.000
_cell.length_c   1.000
_cell.angle_alpha   90.00
_cell.angle_beta   90.00
_cell.angle_gamma   90.00
#
_symmetry.space_group_name_H-M   'P 1'
#
loop_
_entity.id
_entity.type
_entity.pdbx_description
1 polymer ?
#
loop_
_entity_poly.entity_id
_entity_poly.type
_entity_poly.pdbx_seq_one_letter_code
_entity_poly.pdbx_strand_id
1 'polypeptide(L)'
;KAHSLIRHCQRGWNFFRAERNEYLDILPASQRVDETNWYMGTADAVYQNIDIVDSYDIDYVVILAGDHIYKMDYEVMIREHVENGADVTVGCLTVPRADAHAFGVMTVDHSGRITDFVEKPKNPPGLPDDPRHALASMGIYVFRWKFLRQLLMDDAHDKTSSRDFGGDIIPTVVRNGKAMAHRFEDSCVRHRSDAIAYWRDVGTVDAFWKANLDLTDFDPELDLWDRNWPIWTYSESVPPAKFIHNEESRRGTALSSLVSGGCIISGTEVRNSLLFTGVHSNSWSSLDQAVVLPYATIQRHARLTRVVIDRGVEIPEGLVVGEDPDEDRKWFRVTDSGVTLITQAMLDRREGLA
;
A
#
# COMPACT_ATOMS: atom_id res chain seq x y z
N LYS A 1 -7.65 -14.87 1.38
CA LYS A 1 -6.89 -13.60 1.20
C LYS A 1 -6.95 -13.09 -0.24
N ALA A 2 -6.50 -13.84 -1.27
CA ALA A 2 -6.60 -13.39 -2.67
C ALA A 2 -8.04 -13.11 -3.16
N HIS A 3 -9.00 -13.95 -2.75
CA HIS A 3 -10.40 -13.81 -3.18
C HIS A 3 -11.06 -12.46 -2.81
N SER A 4 -10.70 -11.86 -1.67
CA SER A 4 -11.27 -10.56 -1.28
C SER A 4 -10.76 -9.42 -2.17
N LEU A 5 -9.50 -9.48 -2.61
CA LEU A 5 -8.94 -8.52 -3.56
C LEU A 5 -9.62 -8.66 -4.93
N ILE A 6 -9.74 -9.90 -5.45
CA ILE A 6 -10.45 -10.19 -6.70
C ILE A 6 -11.88 -9.63 -6.64
N ARG A 7 -12.60 -9.90 -5.55
CA ARG A 7 -13.96 -9.39 -5.34
C ARG A 7 -14.03 -7.86 -5.29
N HIS A 8 -13.01 -7.21 -4.72
CA HIS A 8 -12.92 -5.75 -4.71
C HIS A 8 -12.73 -5.21 -6.14
N CYS A 9 -11.79 -5.75 -6.91
CA CYS A 9 -11.55 -5.35 -8.29
C CYS A 9 -12.80 -5.56 -9.17
N GLN A 10 -13.44 -6.72 -9.07
CA GLN A 10 -14.67 -7.04 -9.83
C GLN A 10 -15.83 -6.10 -9.55
N ARG A 11 -15.91 -5.52 -8.34
CA ARG A 11 -17.02 -4.65 -7.93
C ARG A 11 -16.70 -3.17 -8.13
N GLY A 12 -15.47 -2.76 -7.83
CA GLY A 12 -15.03 -1.38 -7.89
C GLY A 12 -14.55 -0.96 -9.27
N TRP A 13 -13.87 -1.84 -10.00
CA TRP A 13 -13.17 -1.52 -11.25
C TRP A 13 -13.87 -2.12 -12.47
N ASN A 14 -15.20 -2.17 -12.49
CA ASN A 14 -16.00 -2.86 -13.52
C ASN A 14 -16.45 -1.97 -14.69
N PHE A 15 -15.85 -0.79 -14.85
CA PHE A 15 -16.30 0.23 -15.81
C PHE A 15 -15.54 0.23 -17.15
N PHE A 16 -14.51 -0.60 -17.30
CA PHE A 16 -13.75 -0.76 -18.55
C PHE A 16 -14.60 -1.46 -19.62
N ARG A 17 -14.45 -1.02 -20.88
CA ARG A 17 -15.17 -1.59 -22.03
C ARG A 17 -14.20 -1.88 -23.18
N ALA A 18 -14.10 -3.16 -23.56
CA ALA A 18 -13.20 -3.61 -24.61
C ALA A 18 -13.42 -2.89 -25.95
N GLU A 19 -14.67 -2.51 -26.29
CA GLU A 19 -14.99 -1.78 -27.52
C GLU A 19 -14.43 -0.35 -27.56
N ARG A 20 -13.94 0.15 -26.42
CA ARG A 20 -13.27 1.45 -26.28
C ARG A 20 -11.76 1.30 -26.09
N ASN A 21 -11.19 0.12 -26.34
CA ASN A 21 -9.80 -0.24 -26.05
C ASN A 21 -9.45 -0.10 -24.56
N GLU A 22 -10.40 -0.42 -23.68
CA GLU A 22 -10.26 -0.37 -22.22
C GLU A 22 -10.41 -1.79 -21.65
N TYR A 23 -9.46 -2.22 -20.82
CA TYR A 23 -9.44 -3.59 -20.30
C TYR A 23 -9.10 -3.62 -18.81
N LEU A 24 -9.66 -4.61 -18.11
CA LEU A 24 -9.24 -5.02 -16.78
C LEU A 24 -9.26 -6.54 -16.71
N ASP A 25 -8.07 -7.15 -16.79
CA ASP A 25 -7.91 -8.57 -16.50
C ASP A 25 -7.50 -8.79 -15.05
N ILE A 26 -8.20 -9.70 -14.38
CA ILE A 26 -7.82 -10.18 -13.06
C ILE A 26 -7.18 -11.54 -13.27
N LEU A 27 -5.86 -11.59 -13.08
CA LEU A 27 -5.02 -12.75 -13.39
C LEU A 27 -4.55 -13.40 -12.07
N PRO A 28 -5.39 -14.24 -11.43
CA PRO A 28 -4.93 -15.01 -10.28
C PRO A 28 -3.88 -16.02 -10.74
N ALA A 29 -2.96 -16.37 -9.84
CA ALA A 29 -2.12 -17.55 -10.01
C ALA A 29 -3.03 -18.75 -10.28
N SER A 30 -3.06 -19.20 -11.53
CA SER A 30 -3.94 -20.24 -12.01
C SER A 30 -3.15 -21.16 -12.93
N GLN A 31 -3.39 -22.46 -12.78
CA GLN A 31 -2.66 -23.60 -13.33
C GLN A 31 -2.77 -23.65 -14.87
N ARG A 32 -2.12 -22.72 -15.59
CA ARG A 32 -2.12 -22.73 -17.06
C ARG A 32 -1.00 -23.60 -17.67
N VAL A 33 0.08 -23.86 -16.92
CA VAL A 33 1.29 -24.52 -17.46
C VAL A 33 1.62 -25.86 -16.79
N ASP A 34 1.29 -26.05 -15.50
CA ASP A 34 1.51 -27.32 -14.77
C ASP A 34 0.61 -27.40 -13.52
N GLU A 35 0.28 -28.61 -13.04
CA GLU A 35 -0.73 -28.86 -11.99
C GLU A 35 -0.37 -28.31 -10.59
N THR A 36 0.85 -27.79 -10.39
CA THR A 36 1.41 -27.48 -9.06
C THR A 36 1.95 -26.07 -8.83
N ASN A 37 1.99 -25.17 -9.82
CA ASN A 37 2.77 -23.93 -9.66
C ASN A 37 1.92 -22.68 -9.42
N TRP A 38 2.12 -22.09 -8.23
CA TRP A 38 1.95 -20.65 -7.98
C TRP A 38 2.94 -19.87 -8.85
N TYR A 39 2.71 -18.56 -9.05
CA TYR A 39 3.76 -17.71 -9.66
C TYR A 39 5.05 -17.86 -8.87
N MET A 40 6.13 -18.23 -9.56
CA MET A 40 7.43 -18.48 -8.93
C MET A 40 8.10 -17.18 -8.46
N GLY A 41 7.70 -16.04 -9.03
CA GLY A 41 8.16 -14.70 -8.68
C GLY A 41 7.40 -13.64 -9.46
N THR A 42 7.76 -12.37 -9.25
CA THR A 42 7.07 -11.22 -9.88
C THR A 42 7.24 -11.20 -11.40
N ALA A 43 8.37 -11.64 -11.94
CA ALA A 43 8.59 -11.77 -13.37
C ALA A 43 7.82 -12.95 -13.97
N ASP A 44 7.78 -14.09 -13.26
CA ASP A 44 7.00 -15.26 -13.69
C ASP A 44 5.50 -14.95 -13.80
N ALA A 45 4.98 -14.08 -12.92
CA ALA A 45 3.61 -13.60 -13.01
C ALA A 45 3.29 -12.90 -14.34
N VAL A 46 4.25 -12.19 -14.94
CA VAL A 46 4.07 -11.58 -16.26
C VAL A 46 4.32 -12.60 -17.37
N TYR A 47 5.35 -13.45 -17.22
CA TYR A 47 5.70 -14.50 -18.19
C TYR A 47 4.52 -15.44 -18.48
N GLN A 48 3.84 -15.94 -17.44
CA GLN A 48 2.70 -16.85 -17.59
C GLN A 48 1.48 -16.21 -18.29
N ASN A 49 1.45 -14.90 -18.45
CA ASN A 49 0.36 -14.14 -19.05
C ASN A 49 0.79 -13.36 -20.31
N ILE A 50 1.93 -13.70 -20.92
CA ILE A 50 2.40 -13.06 -22.17
C ILE A 50 1.35 -13.15 -23.27
N ASP A 51 0.60 -14.25 -23.37
CA ASP A 51 -0.46 -14.45 -24.36
C ASP A 51 -1.58 -13.40 -24.25
N ILE A 52 -1.93 -13.02 -23.02
CA ILE A 52 -2.93 -11.99 -22.75
C ILE A 52 -2.40 -10.63 -23.16
N VAL A 53 -1.17 -10.29 -22.77
CA VAL A 53 -0.56 -8.99 -23.09
C VAL A 53 -0.33 -8.85 -24.60
N ASP A 54 0.13 -9.92 -25.28
CA ASP A 54 0.31 -9.97 -26.73
C ASP A 54 -1.01 -9.70 -27.49
N SER A 55 -2.16 -10.00 -26.89
CA SER A 55 -3.48 -9.76 -27.50
C SER A 55 -3.89 -8.28 -27.56
N TYR A 56 -3.23 -7.40 -26.80
CA TYR A 56 -3.56 -5.98 -26.72
C TYR A 56 -2.80 -5.08 -27.70
N ASP A 57 -1.80 -5.61 -28.42
CA ASP A 57 -0.96 -4.85 -29.36
C ASP A 57 -0.41 -3.53 -28.76
N ILE A 58 0.23 -3.65 -27.59
CA ILE A 58 0.80 -2.51 -26.85
C ILE A 58 2.28 -2.26 -27.21
N ASP A 59 2.69 -0.99 -27.19
CA ASP A 59 4.09 -0.59 -27.37
C ASP A 59 4.88 -0.59 -26.06
N TYR A 60 4.26 -0.06 -25.00
CA TYR A 60 4.88 0.16 -23.69
C TYR A 60 4.08 -0.50 -22.59
N VAL A 61 4.78 -0.98 -21.57
CA VAL A 61 4.20 -1.56 -20.36
C VAL A 61 4.76 -0.86 -19.13
N VAL A 62 3.87 -0.56 -18.19
CA VAL A 62 4.22 -0.02 -16.87
C VAL A 62 3.94 -1.11 -15.84
N ILE A 63 5.01 -1.61 -15.21
CA ILE A 63 4.94 -2.58 -14.12
C ILE A 63 4.85 -1.81 -12.82
N LEU A 64 3.85 -2.11 -11.99
CA LEU A 64 3.56 -1.38 -10.75
C LEU A 64 3.45 -2.36 -9.56
N ALA A 65 4.14 -2.04 -8.47
CA ALA A 65 3.84 -2.63 -7.17
C ALA A 65 2.49 -2.10 -6.64
N GLY A 66 1.57 -3.01 -6.34
CA GLY A 66 0.17 -2.70 -5.98
C GLY A 66 -0.09 -2.51 -4.48
N ASP A 67 0.96 -2.44 -3.66
CA ASP A 67 0.92 -2.41 -2.18
C ASP A 67 1.49 -1.12 -1.56
N HIS A 68 1.85 -0.13 -2.38
CA HIS A 68 2.29 1.20 -1.93
C HIS A 68 1.15 2.23 -2.01
N ILE A 69 1.24 3.29 -1.21
CA ILE A 69 0.30 4.43 -1.23
C ILE A 69 1.02 5.67 -1.75
N TYR A 70 0.64 6.15 -2.94
CA TYR A 70 1.21 7.34 -3.59
C TYR A 70 0.29 7.91 -4.69
N LYS A 71 0.61 9.10 -5.19
CA LYS A 71 0.02 9.68 -6.41
C LYS A 71 1.14 10.04 -7.40
N MET A 72 1.07 9.50 -8.61
CA MET A 72 2.09 9.68 -9.66
C MET A 72 1.44 9.79 -11.03
N ASP A 73 1.92 10.72 -11.84
CA ASP A 73 1.59 10.79 -13.27
C ASP A 73 2.61 10.00 -14.07
N TYR A 74 2.20 8.82 -14.55
CA TYR A 74 3.09 7.93 -15.31
C TYR A 74 3.43 8.48 -16.71
N GLU A 75 2.68 9.44 -17.24
CA GLU A 75 2.99 10.04 -18.56
C GLU A 75 4.39 10.64 -18.57
N VAL A 76 4.78 11.32 -17.48
CA VAL A 76 6.10 11.94 -17.33
C VAL A 76 7.21 10.90 -17.42
N MET A 77 7.04 9.77 -16.73
CA MET A 77 8.02 8.67 -16.72
C MET A 77 8.08 7.93 -18.07
N ILE A 78 6.94 7.74 -18.73
CA ILE A 78 6.88 7.13 -20.07
C ILE A 78 7.58 8.04 -21.09
N ARG A 79 7.32 9.35 -21.07
CA ARG A 79 7.99 10.31 -21.95
C ARG A 79 9.51 10.25 -21.76
N GLU A 80 9.98 10.28 -20.51
CA GLU A 80 11.41 10.19 -20.21
C GLU A 80 12.02 8.86 -20.71
N HIS A 81 11.31 7.75 -20.58
CA HIS A 81 11.73 6.46 -21.13
C HIS A 81 11.97 6.52 -22.64
N VAL A 82 11.04 7.14 -23.37
CA VAL A 82 11.13 7.28 -24.83
C VAL A 82 12.23 8.25 -25.24
N GLU A 83 12.32 9.42 -24.62
CA GLU A 83 13.31 10.46 -24.93
C GLU A 83 14.74 9.97 -24.68
N ASN A 84 14.94 9.17 -23.63
CA ASN A 84 16.23 8.56 -23.35
C ASN A 84 16.51 7.33 -24.22
N GLY A 85 15.52 6.76 -24.92
CA GLY A 85 15.67 5.48 -25.60
C GLY A 85 16.16 4.39 -24.65
N ALA A 86 15.65 4.37 -23.41
CA ALA A 86 16.04 3.42 -22.39
C ALA A 86 15.49 2.02 -22.71
N ASP A 87 16.19 0.99 -22.24
CA ASP A 87 15.68 -0.39 -22.25
C ASP A 87 14.71 -0.60 -21.08
N VAL A 88 15.02 0.03 -19.94
CA VAL A 88 14.13 0.15 -18.78
C VAL A 88 14.28 1.52 -18.13
N THR A 89 13.17 2.10 -17.69
CA THR A 89 13.18 3.23 -16.75
C THR A 89 12.62 2.77 -15.41
N VAL A 90 13.32 3.07 -14.31
CA VAL A 90 12.97 2.64 -12.95
C VAL A 90 12.53 3.85 -12.13
N GLY A 91 11.36 3.79 -11.51
CA GLY A 91 10.84 4.85 -10.64
C GLY A 91 11.51 4.79 -9.27
N CYS A 92 12.01 5.92 -8.79
CA CYS A 92 12.93 5.98 -7.67
C CYS A 92 12.59 7.06 -6.65
N LEU A 93 12.84 6.77 -5.37
CA LEU A 93 12.77 7.71 -4.26
C LEU A 93 14.17 8.09 -3.78
N THR A 94 14.34 9.36 -3.42
CA THR A 94 15.51 9.80 -2.66
C THR A 94 15.22 9.61 -1.17
N VAL A 95 15.87 8.64 -0.54
CA VAL A 95 15.66 8.32 0.89
C VAL A 95 16.95 8.50 1.69
N PRO A 96 16.88 8.78 3.00
CA PRO A 96 18.05 8.71 3.86
C PRO A 96 18.71 7.34 3.73
N ARG A 97 20.04 7.32 3.61
CA ARG A 97 20.80 6.09 3.38
C ARG A 97 20.60 5.04 4.48
N ALA A 98 20.29 5.47 5.70
CA ALA A 98 19.98 4.58 6.82
C ALA A 98 18.70 3.75 6.58
N ASP A 99 17.73 4.30 5.86
CA ASP A 99 16.42 3.69 5.62
C ASP A 99 16.39 2.85 4.33
N ALA A 100 17.40 3.02 3.46
CA ALA A 100 17.48 2.39 2.15
C ALA A 100 17.71 0.85 2.16
N HIS A 101 18.01 0.25 3.32
CA HIS A 101 18.31 -1.18 3.44
C HIS A 101 17.10 -2.09 3.17
N ALA A 102 15.88 -1.55 3.22
CA ALA A 102 14.65 -2.28 2.94
C ALA A 102 14.32 -2.35 1.43
N PHE A 103 15.09 -1.65 0.58
CA PHE A 103 14.78 -1.43 -0.83
C PHE A 103 15.83 -2.01 -1.77
N GLY A 104 15.46 -2.13 -3.06
CA GLY A 104 16.45 -2.22 -4.14
C GLY A 104 17.10 -0.85 -4.34
N VAL A 105 18.42 -0.77 -4.13
CA VAL A 105 19.17 0.50 -4.19
C VAL A 105 20.02 0.53 -5.44
N MET A 106 19.98 1.65 -6.13
CA MET A 106 20.73 1.83 -7.37
C MET A 106 21.82 2.89 -7.25
N THR A 107 22.92 2.63 -7.95
CA THR A 107 23.96 3.61 -8.21
C THR A 107 23.71 4.22 -9.59
N VAL A 108 23.75 5.54 -9.67
CA VAL A 108 23.55 6.30 -10.91
C VAL A 108 24.77 7.13 -11.26
N ASP A 109 25.00 7.33 -12.56
CA ASP A 109 25.93 8.35 -13.05
C ASP A 109 25.28 9.74 -13.14
N HIS A 110 26.04 10.74 -13.56
CA HIS A 110 25.56 12.13 -13.69
C HIS A 110 24.44 12.32 -14.73
N SER A 111 24.24 11.37 -15.64
CA SER A 111 23.14 11.39 -16.62
C SER A 111 21.87 10.73 -16.09
N GLY A 112 21.89 10.17 -14.87
CA GLY A 112 20.78 9.39 -14.31
C GLY A 112 20.75 7.94 -14.81
N ARG A 113 21.77 7.49 -15.54
CA ARG A 113 21.88 6.08 -15.95
C ARG A 113 22.24 5.23 -14.74
N ILE A 114 21.52 4.14 -14.55
CA ILE A 114 21.79 3.16 -13.50
C ILE A 114 23.00 2.33 -13.92
N THR A 115 24.05 2.37 -13.11
CA THR A 115 25.31 1.64 -13.33
C THR A 115 25.42 0.38 -12.48
N ASP A 116 24.73 0.35 -11.35
CA ASP A 116 24.67 -0.81 -10.46
C ASP A 116 23.32 -0.85 -9.73
N PHE A 117 22.83 -2.05 -9.44
CA PHE A 117 21.58 -2.28 -8.72
C PHE A 117 21.80 -3.41 -7.71
N VAL A 118 21.50 -3.13 -6.44
CA VAL A 118 21.65 -4.09 -5.36
C VAL A 118 20.34 -4.19 -4.59
N GLU A 119 19.77 -5.38 -4.54
CA GLU A 119 18.54 -5.65 -3.78
C GLU A 119 18.84 -5.74 -2.27
N LYS A 120 18.17 -4.92 -1.46
CA LYS A 120 18.21 -4.90 0.02
C LYS A 120 19.64 -4.95 0.60
N PRO A 121 20.51 -3.99 0.23
CA PRO A 121 21.90 -3.99 0.67
C PRO A 121 22.01 -3.66 2.16
N LYS A 122 22.85 -4.41 2.89
CA LYS A 122 23.19 -4.10 4.29
C LYS A 122 23.85 -2.72 4.46
N ASN A 123 24.60 -2.29 3.43
CA ASN A 123 25.24 -0.98 3.38
C ASN A 123 24.89 -0.33 2.03
N PRO A 124 23.76 0.39 1.94
CA PRO A 124 23.29 1.00 0.70
C PRO A 124 24.35 1.91 0.07
N PRO A 125 24.54 1.94 -1.25
CA PRO A 125 25.34 2.99 -1.89
C PRO A 125 24.67 4.35 -1.72
N GLY A 126 25.47 5.42 -1.60
CA GLY A 126 24.97 6.79 -1.57
C GLY A 126 24.93 7.42 -2.97
N LEU A 127 24.21 8.51 -3.14
CA LEU A 127 24.25 9.30 -4.37
C LEU A 127 25.65 9.92 -4.58
N PRO A 128 26.09 10.11 -5.84
CA PRO A 128 27.38 10.74 -6.15
C PRO A 128 27.54 12.13 -5.51
N ASP A 129 26.48 12.95 -5.54
CA ASP A 129 26.49 14.33 -5.08
C ASP A 129 26.00 14.50 -3.62
N ASP A 130 25.31 13.49 -3.07
CA ASP A 130 24.88 13.47 -1.66
C ASP A 130 24.98 12.06 -1.05
N PRO A 131 26.15 11.71 -0.48
CA PRO A 131 26.38 10.38 0.09
C PRO A 131 25.50 10.01 1.30
N ARG A 132 24.72 10.96 1.84
CA ARG A 132 23.80 10.71 2.96
C ARG A 132 22.44 10.18 2.50
N HIS A 133 22.14 10.30 1.22
CA HIS A 133 20.92 9.80 0.61
C HIS A 133 21.25 8.70 -0.40
N ALA A 134 20.28 7.82 -0.63
CA ALA A 134 20.35 6.74 -1.59
C ALA A 134 19.13 6.81 -2.51
N LEU A 135 19.28 6.24 -3.71
CA LEU A 135 18.20 6.13 -4.68
C LEU A 135 17.56 4.74 -4.54
N ALA A 136 16.35 4.70 -4.00
CA ALA A 136 15.62 3.46 -3.74
C ALA A 136 14.56 3.21 -4.82
N SER A 137 14.51 2.00 -5.36
CA SER A 137 13.50 1.55 -6.30
C SER A 137 12.13 1.50 -5.64
N MET A 138 11.12 2.03 -6.33
CA MET A 138 9.71 1.95 -5.92
C MET A 138 9.00 0.69 -6.40
N GLY A 139 9.68 -0.18 -7.16
CA GLY A 139 9.03 -1.28 -7.86
C GLY A 139 8.16 -0.82 -9.04
N ILE A 140 8.52 0.31 -9.65
CA ILE A 140 7.84 0.89 -10.83
C ILE A 140 8.80 0.81 -12.00
N TYR A 141 8.41 0.12 -13.07
CA TYR A 141 9.27 -0.12 -14.23
C TYR A 141 8.54 0.19 -15.53
N VAL A 142 9.17 0.96 -16.42
CA VAL A 142 8.67 1.20 -17.79
C VAL A 142 9.57 0.48 -18.79
N PHE A 143 8.95 -0.29 -19.67
CA PHE A 143 9.62 -1.01 -20.75
C PHE A 143 8.89 -0.83 -22.08
N ARG A 144 9.61 -1.00 -23.18
CA ARG A 144 9.00 -1.44 -24.45
C ARG A 144 8.57 -2.90 -24.32
N TRP A 145 7.32 -3.22 -24.67
CA TRP A 145 6.75 -4.56 -24.47
C TRP A 145 7.60 -5.64 -25.14
N LYS A 146 7.98 -5.44 -26.42
CA LYS A 146 8.80 -6.40 -27.17
C LYS A 146 10.12 -6.75 -26.48
N PHE A 147 10.73 -5.77 -25.81
CA PHE A 147 11.98 -5.99 -25.08
C PHE A 147 11.74 -6.75 -23.79
N LEU A 148 10.77 -6.34 -22.97
CA LEU A 148 10.42 -7.05 -21.74
C LEU A 148 9.99 -8.50 -22.02
N ARG A 149 9.16 -8.71 -23.05
CA ARG A 149 8.70 -10.03 -23.46
C ARG A 149 9.87 -10.97 -23.73
N GLN A 150 10.90 -10.53 -24.46
CA GLN A 150 12.08 -11.34 -24.71
C GLN A 150 12.85 -11.64 -23.42
N LEU A 151 13.03 -10.64 -22.55
CA LEU A 151 13.68 -10.83 -21.25
C LEU A 151 12.96 -11.86 -20.37
N LEU A 152 11.62 -11.82 -20.33
CA LEU A 152 10.82 -12.77 -19.57
C LEU A 152 10.94 -14.20 -20.13
N MET A 153 10.98 -14.34 -21.45
CA MET A 153 11.22 -15.64 -22.09
C MET A 153 12.63 -16.16 -21.80
N ASP A 154 13.65 -15.31 -21.90
CA ASP A 154 15.04 -15.68 -21.62
C ASP A 154 15.22 -16.05 -20.15
N ASP A 155 14.63 -15.25 -19.25
CA ASP A 155 14.58 -15.53 -17.83
C ASP A 155 13.99 -16.92 -17.62
N ALA A 156 12.76 -17.21 -18.08
CA ALA A 156 12.08 -18.49 -17.86
C ALA A 156 12.89 -19.75 -18.26
N HIS A 157 13.87 -19.63 -19.18
CA HIS A 157 14.77 -20.74 -19.54
C HIS A 157 16.00 -20.88 -18.62
N ASP A 158 16.38 -19.83 -17.89
CA ASP A 158 17.44 -19.85 -16.89
C ASP A 158 16.97 -20.55 -15.60
N LYS A 159 17.57 -21.69 -15.25
CA LYS A 159 17.23 -22.45 -14.04
C LYS A 159 17.79 -21.86 -12.75
N THR A 160 18.65 -20.85 -12.85
CA THR A 160 19.30 -20.20 -11.69
C THR A 160 18.57 -18.94 -11.24
N SER A 161 17.68 -18.41 -12.09
CA SER A 161 16.89 -17.21 -11.79
C SER A 161 15.84 -17.46 -10.69
N SER A 162 15.64 -16.45 -9.86
CA SER A 162 14.59 -16.43 -8.84
C SER A 162 13.23 -15.93 -9.36
N ARG A 163 13.14 -15.63 -10.67
CA ARG A 163 11.94 -15.14 -11.36
C ARG A 163 11.44 -13.80 -10.84
N ASP A 164 12.32 -12.93 -10.38
CA ASP A 164 11.96 -11.65 -9.79
C ASP A 164 12.46 -10.44 -10.60
N PHE A 165 11.67 -9.37 -10.65
CA PHE A 165 12.10 -8.15 -11.32
C PHE A 165 13.33 -7.52 -10.66
N GLY A 166 13.33 -7.34 -9.34
CA GLY A 166 14.45 -6.74 -8.60
C GLY A 166 15.65 -7.69 -8.49
N GLY A 167 15.39 -8.98 -8.34
CA GLY A 167 16.43 -10.01 -8.23
C GLY A 167 17.14 -10.37 -9.54
N ASP A 168 16.41 -10.44 -10.65
CA ASP A 168 16.91 -11.06 -11.89
C ASP A 168 16.81 -10.13 -13.11
N ILE A 169 15.61 -9.60 -13.41
CA ILE A 169 15.35 -8.83 -14.64
C ILE A 169 16.11 -7.51 -14.64
N ILE A 170 15.92 -6.66 -13.62
CA ILE A 170 16.52 -5.33 -13.54
C ILE A 170 18.06 -5.42 -13.49
N PRO A 171 18.68 -6.27 -12.64
CA PRO A 171 20.14 -6.44 -12.65
C PRO A 171 20.69 -6.92 -14.00
N THR A 172 19.92 -7.69 -14.77
CA THR A 172 20.31 -8.13 -16.11
C THR A 172 20.33 -6.97 -17.11
N VAL A 173 19.31 -6.10 -17.08
CA VAL A 173 19.27 -4.90 -17.94
C VAL A 173 20.33 -3.88 -17.54
N VAL A 174 20.57 -3.68 -16.24
CA VAL A 174 21.62 -2.78 -15.75
C VAL A 174 23.01 -3.21 -16.26
N ARG A 175 23.30 -4.51 -16.26
CA ARG A 175 24.60 -5.04 -16.75
C ARG A 175 24.75 -5.02 -18.26
N ASN A 176 23.67 -5.32 -19.00
CA ASN A 176 23.75 -5.63 -20.43
C ASN A 176 23.10 -4.58 -21.35
N GLY A 177 22.45 -3.55 -20.80
CA GLY A 177 21.67 -2.57 -21.56
C GLY A 177 21.70 -1.16 -20.98
N LYS A 178 20.62 -0.41 -21.23
CA LYS A 178 20.45 0.97 -20.77
C LYS A 178 19.27 1.08 -19.79
N ALA A 179 19.59 1.07 -18.50
CA ALA A 179 18.66 1.36 -17.42
C ALA A 179 18.76 2.82 -16.98
N MET A 180 17.63 3.53 -16.87
CA MET A 180 17.56 4.93 -16.43
C MET A 180 16.76 5.04 -15.13
N ALA A 181 17.18 5.93 -14.23
CA ALA A 181 16.45 6.23 -13.00
C ALA A 181 15.56 7.46 -13.20
N HIS A 182 14.26 7.30 -12.95
CA HIS A 182 13.28 8.38 -12.92
C HIS A 182 12.99 8.78 -11.47
N ARG A 183 13.11 10.07 -11.15
CA ARG A 183 12.85 10.59 -9.80
C ARG A 183 11.36 10.75 -9.57
N PHE A 184 10.85 10.14 -8.51
CA PHE A 184 9.44 10.26 -8.12
C PHE A 184 9.01 11.72 -7.92
N GLU A 185 9.92 12.57 -7.43
CA GLU A 185 9.64 13.97 -7.19
C GLU A 185 9.20 14.74 -8.46
N ASP A 186 9.63 14.28 -9.64
CA ASP A 186 9.37 14.91 -10.95
C ASP A 186 7.98 14.56 -11.52
N SER A 187 7.40 13.43 -11.09
CA SER A 187 6.09 12.93 -11.54
C SER A 187 5.06 12.77 -10.44
N CYS A 188 5.45 13.00 -9.18
CA CYS A 188 4.54 12.95 -8.05
C CYS A 188 3.45 14.02 -8.18
N VAL A 189 2.20 13.59 -8.11
CA VAL A 189 1.05 14.49 -8.15
C VAL A 189 0.80 15.02 -6.75
N ARG A 190 1.15 16.29 -6.55
CA ARG A 190 1.05 16.98 -5.27
C ARG A 190 -0.16 17.91 -5.26
N HIS A 191 -0.84 18.00 -4.12
CA HIS A 191 -1.99 18.88 -3.94
C HIS A 191 -1.58 20.38 -3.90
N ARG A 192 -0.32 20.66 -3.50
CA ARG A 192 0.33 21.98 -3.53
C ARG A 192 1.75 21.85 -4.08
N SER A 193 2.28 22.92 -4.66
CA SER A 193 3.63 22.94 -5.24
C SER A 193 4.76 22.78 -4.23
N ASP A 194 4.55 23.21 -2.98
CA ASP A 194 5.49 23.13 -1.87
C ASP A 194 5.29 21.89 -0.98
N ALA A 195 4.24 21.09 -1.24
CA ALA A 195 4.02 19.84 -0.52
C ALA A 195 5.14 18.84 -0.83
N ILE A 196 5.45 18.00 0.15
CA ILE A 196 6.40 16.91 -0.07
C ILE A 196 5.77 15.81 -0.94
N ALA A 197 6.61 15.04 -1.63
CA ALA A 197 6.16 13.92 -2.43
C ALA A 197 5.69 12.79 -1.49
N TYR A 198 4.38 12.55 -1.44
CA TYR A 198 3.82 11.54 -0.53
C TYR A 198 3.96 10.15 -1.12
N TRP A 199 4.72 9.31 -0.42
CA TRP A 199 4.83 7.88 -0.66
C TRP A 199 4.92 7.15 0.69
N ARG A 200 4.21 6.03 0.82
CA ARG A 200 4.29 5.14 1.99
C ARG A 200 4.27 3.68 1.58
N ASP A 201 5.21 2.92 2.13
CA ASP A 201 5.13 1.46 2.28
C ASP A 201 4.56 1.16 3.67
N VAL A 202 3.42 0.48 3.68
CA VAL A 202 2.68 0.10 4.89
C VAL A 202 2.94 -1.35 5.28
N GLY A 203 4.16 -1.85 5.07
CA GLY A 203 4.58 -3.22 5.37
C GLY A 203 4.63 -3.61 6.85
N THR A 204 4.52 -2.66 7.79
CA THR A 204 4.46 -2.93 9.24
C THR A 204 3.16 -2.39 9.86
N VAL A 205 2.76 -2.96 11.01
CA VAL A 205 1.57 -2.49 11.75
C VAL A 205 1.72 -1.02 12.16
N ASP A 206 2.91 -0.60 12.59
CA ASP A 206 3.19 0.79 12.95
C ASP A 206 3.06 1.73 11.74
N ALA A 207 3.63 1.35 10.58
CA ALA A 207 3.54 2.15 9.36
C ALA A 207 2.08 2.24 8.87
N PHE A 208 1.34 1.13 8.88
CA PHE A 208 -0.08 1.09 8.54
C PHE A 208 -0.91 2.01 9.45
N TRP A 209 -0.71 1.90 10.77
CA TRP A 209 -1.39 2.73 11.75
C TRP A 209 -1.08 4.22 11.58
N LYS A 210 0.21 4.56 11.45
CA LYS A 210 0.68 5.94 11.30
C LYS A 210 0.14 6.57 10.03
N ALA A 211 0.24 5.89 8.88
CA ALA A 211 -0.26 6.39 7.60
C ALA A 211 -1.78 6.67 7.62
N ASN A 212 -2.56 5.93 8.41
CA ASN A 212 -3.99 6.21 8.59
C ASN A 212 -4.24 7.37 9.54
N LEU A 213 -3.50 7.47 10.66
CA LEU A 213 -3.68 8.56 11.62
C LEU A 213 -3.20 9.91 11.08
N ASP A 214 -2.18 9.94 10.22
CA ASP A 214 -1.70 11.17 9.57
C ASP A 214 -2.83 11.89 8.81
N LEU A 215 -3.85 11.17 8.35
CA LEU A 215 -5.02 11.74 7.70
C LEU A 215 -5.92 12.56 8.64
N THR A 216 -5.74 12.41 9.96
CA THR A 216 -6.49 13.14 10.98
C THR A 216 -5.84 14.47 11.37
N ASP A 217 -4.62 14.72 10.89
CA ASP A 217 -3.90 15.97 11.12
C ASP A 217 -4.61 17.15 10.46
N PHE A 218 -4.31 18.36 10.96
CA PHE A 218 -4.89 19.59 10.40
C PHE A 218 -4.47 19.84 8.95
N ASP A 219 -3.22 19.49 8.61
CA ASP A 219 -2.65 19.61 7.26
C ASP A 219 -1.99 18.27 6.88
N PRO A 220 -2.77 17.26 6.44
CA PRO A 220 -2.25 15.92 6.17
C PRO A 220 -1.36 15.92 4.91
N GLU A 221 -0.27 15.15 4.94
CA GLU A 221 0.63 15.04 3.78
C GLU A 221 -0.07 14.44 2.54
N LEU A 222 -1.01 13.52 2.78
CA LEU A 222 -1.91 12.99 1.75
C LEU A 222 -3.26 13.71 1.82
N ASP A 223 -3.49 14.62 0.86
CA ASP A 223 -4.76 15.30 0.70
C ASP A 223 -5.79 14.41 -0.03
N LEU A 224 -6.79 13.93 0.71
CA LEU A 224 -7.92 13.15 0.19
C LEU A 224 -9.05 14.02 -0.41
N TRP A 225 -9.00 15.35 -0.24
CA TRP A 225 -9.97 16.28 -0.79
C TRP A 225 -9.56 16.82 -2.17
N ASP A 226 -8.36 16.48 -2.63
CA ASP A 226 -7.88 16.77 -3.99
C ASP A 226 -8.80 16.16 -5.05
N ARG A 227 -9.35 17.02 -5.91
CA ARG A 227 -10.26 16.65 -7.01
C ARG A 227 -9.58 16.59 -8.37
N ASN A 228 -8.33 17.05 -8.47
CA ASN A 228 -7.57 17.02 -9.71
C ASN A 228 -6.97 15.63 -9.95
N TRP A 229 -6.69 14.88 -8.87
CA TRP A 229 -6.23 13.50 -8.93
C TRP A 229 -7.03 12.58 -8.00
N PRO A 230 -8.29 12.25 -8.36
CA PRO A 230 -9.17 11.49 -7.51
C PRO A 230 -8.71 10.03 -7.33
N ILE A 231 -8.86 9.50 -6.12
CA ILE A 231 -8.64 8.07 -5.85
C ILE A 231 -9.96 7.32 -6.00
N TRP A 232 -10.07 6.50 -7.04
CA TRP A 232 -11.23 5.65 -7.25
C TRP A 232 -11.20 4.41 -6.34
N THR A 233 -12.36 3.97 -5.86
CA THR A 233 -12.49 2.74 -5.07
C THR A 233 -13.91 2.17 -5.14
N TYR A 234 -14.09 0.94 -4.68
CA TYR A 234 -15.42 0.40 -4.42
C TYR A 234 -16.06 1.07 -3.21
N SER A 235 -17.18 1.75 -3.41
CA SER A 235 -17.99 2.37 -2.35
C SER A 235 -19.45 1.93 -2.47
N GLU A 236 -20.06 1.61 -1.33
CA GLU A 236 -21.49 1.32 -1.26
C GLU A 236 -22.27 2.54 -0.79
N SER A 237 -23.54 2.66 -1.20
CA SER A 237 -24.44 3.67 -0.66
C SER A 237 -24.80 3.31 0.78
N VAL A 238 -24.27 4.08 1.74
CA VAL A 238 -24.49 3.89 3.18
C VAL A 238 -25.15 5.13 3.81
N PRO A 239 -25.86 4.97 4.94
CA PRO A 239 -26.39 6.12 5.68
C PRO A 239 -25.29 7.10 6.12
N PRO A 240 -25.61 8.36 6.43
CA PRO A 240 -24.68 9.28 7.07
C PRO A 240 -24.19 8.75 8.43
N ALA A 241 -23.03 9.22 8.88
CA ALA A 241 -22.58 8.99 10.24
C ALA A 241 -23.56 9.61 11.25
N LYS A 242 -23.88 8.87 12.32
CA LYS A 242 -24.83 9.27 13.35
C LYS A 242 -24.14 9.41 14.70
N PHE A 243 -24.25 10.59 15.31
CA PHE A 243 -23.75 10.88 16.66
C PHE A 243 -24.93 11.05 17.60
N ILE A 244 -24.95 10.31 18.71
CA ILE A 244 -26.04 10.35 19.69
C ILE A 244 -25.52 10.35 21.12
N HIS A 245 -26.40 10.81 22.03
CA HIS A 245 -26.15 11.11 23.45
C HIS A 245 -25.37 12.41 23.67
N ASN A 246 -25.83 13.18 24.65
CA ASN A 246 -25.25 14.45 25.08
C ASN A 246 -25.56 14.70 26.57
N GLU A 247 -25.52 13.63 27.37
CA GLU A 247 -25.66 13.73 28.82
C GLU A 247 -24.28 13.96 29.46
N GLU A 248 -24.22 14.45 30.70
CA GLU A 248 -22.96 14.67 31.41
C GLU A 248 -22.10 13.40 31.50
N SER A 249 -22.75 12.24 31.64
CA SER A 249 -22.08 10.94 31.78
C SER A 249 -21.70 10.27 30.46
N ARG A 250 -22.20 10.75 29.30
CA ARG A 250 -21.86 10.22 27.98
C ARG A 250 -22.22 11.18 26.86
N ARG A 251 -21.33 11.29 25.88
CA ARG A 251 -21.53 12.09 24.67
C ARG A 251 -20.93 11.37 23.47
N GLY A 252 -21.70 11.24 22.39
CA GLY A 252 -21.17 10.76 21.12
C GLY A 252 -20.48 11.91 20.39
N THR A 253 -19.16 11.90 20.30
CA THR A 253 -18.37 12.97 19.69
C THR A 253 -17.10 12.44 19.03
N ALA A 254 -16.61 13.14 18.01
CA ALA A 254 -15.34 12.87 17.36
C ALA A 254 -14.52 14.17 17.25
N LEU A 255 -13.26 14.14 17.68
CA LEU A 255 -12.33 15.27 17.69
C LEU A 255 -11.06 14.89 16.93
N SER A 256 -10.62 15.74 15.99
CA SER A 256 -9.49 15.45 15.10
C SER A 256 -9.56 14.03 14.54
N SER A 257 -10.69 13.68 13.92
CA SER A 257 -10.99 12.29 13.57
C SER A 257 -11.75 12.23 12.25
N LEU A 258 -11.55 11.14 11.52
CA LEU A 258 -12.27 10.83 10.30
C LEU A 258 -13.29 9.74 10.58
N VAL A 259 -14.56 10.00 10.26
CA VAL A 259 -15.66 9.05 10.47
C VAL A 259 -16.39 8.83 9.16
N SER A 260 -16.36 7.59 8.70
CA SER A 260 -16.99 7.18 7.45
C SER A 260 -18.51 7.06 7.56
N GLY A 261 -19.19 6.90 6.43
CA GLY A 261 -20.62 6.62 6.39
C GLY A 261 -20.99 5.28 7.06
N GLY A 262 -22.25 5.14 7.47
CA GLY A 262 -22.78 3.97 8.17
C GLY A 262 -22.39 3.89 9.65
N CYS A 263 -21.50 4.75 10.14
CA CYS A 263 -21.06 4.71 11.53
C CYS A 263 -22.15 5.22 12.50
N ILE A 264 -22.22 4.60 13.68
CA ILE A 264 -23.06 5.06 14.80
C ILE A 264 -22.17 5.24 16.03
N ILE A 265 -21.99 6.49 16.44
CA ILE A 265 -21.21 6.88 17.62
C ILE A 265 -22.18 7.17 18.77
N SER A 266 -22.42 6.15 19.60
CA SER A 266 -23.45 6.17 20.63
C SER A 266 -22.88 6.40 22.04
N GLY A 267 -22.67 7.66 22.40
CA GLY A 267 -22.12 8.00 23.72
C GLY A 267 -20.64 7.62 23.90
N THR A 268 -19.91 7.53 22.78
CA THR A 268 -18.46 7.27 22.72
C THR A 268 -17.70 8.56 22.46
N GLU A 269 -16.59 8.73 23.14
CA GLU A 269 -15.61 9.77 22.84
C GLU A 269 -14.54 9.24 21.88
N VAL A 270 -14.43 9.85 20.70
CA VAL A 270 -13.44 9.48 19.66
C VAL A 270 -12.45 10.64 19.47
N ARG A 271 -11.16 10.36 19.54
CA ARG A 271 -10.06 11.33 19.42
C ARG A 271 -8.96 10.82 18.51
N ASN A 272 -8.42 11.67 17.65
CA ASN A 272 -7.26 11.35 16.80
C ASN A 272 -7.40 10.00 16.08
N SER A 273 -8.59 9.66 15.59
CA SER A 273 -8.93 8.30 15.15
C SER A 273 -9.55 8.28 13.77
N LEU A 274 -9.40 7.16 13.09
CA LEU A 274 -10.00 6.91 11.78
C LEU A 274 -10.94 5.71 11.88
N LEU A 275 -12.22 5.96 11.66
CA LEU A 275 -13.28 4.94 11.64
C LEU A 275 -13.75 4.71 10.21
N PHE A 276 -13.51 3.50 9.71
CA PHE A 276 -14.01 3.04 8.43
C PHE A 276 -15.53 2.78 8.47
N THR A 277 -16.10 2.50 7.31
CA THR A 277 -17.54 2.33 7.09
C THR A 277 -18.20 1.35 8.07
N GLY A 278 -19.34 1.74 8.63
CA GLY A 278 -20.22 0.84 9.38
C GLY A 278 -19.75 0.51 10.80
N VAL A 279 -18.83 1.29 11.39
CA VAL A 279 -18.38 1.09 12.77
C VAL A 279 -19.48 1.50 13.75
N HIS A 280 -19.77 0.64 14.72
CA HIS A 280 -20.74 0.90 15.78
C HIS A 280 -20.03 1.00 17.12
N SER A 281 -20.14 2.13 17.82
CA SER A 281 -19.57 2.30 19.16
C SER A 281 -20.64 2.61 20.20
N ASN A 282 -20.53 2.00 21.37
CA ASN A 282 -21.55 2.05 22.43
C ASN A 282 -21.11 2.88 23.63
N SER A 283 -22.08 3.23 24.48
CA SER A 283 -21.91 4.24 25.52
C SER A 283 -20.76 3.97 26.48
N TRP A 284 -20.15 5.06 26.96
CA TRP A 284 -19.04 5.07 27.91
C TRP A 284 -17.74 4.44 27.37
N SER A 285 -17.67 4.15 26.07
CA SER A 285 -16.40 3.79 25.44
C SER A 285 -15.58 5.02 25.06
N SER A 286 -14.27 4.83 24.94
CA SER A 286 -13.32 5.85 24.48
C SER A 286 -12.34 5.24 23.48
N LEU A 287 -12.12 5.96 22.38
CA LEU A 287 -11.18 5.61 21.31
C LEU A 287 -10.19 6.77 21.14
N ASP A 288 -8.90 6.51 21.33
CA ASP A 288 -7.85 7.50 21.09
C ASP A 288 -6.74 6.89 20.23
N GLN A 289 -6.36 7.60 19.16
CA GLN A 289 -5.35 7.10 18.22
C GLN A 289 -5.70 5.71 17.66
N ALA A 290 -6.97 5.48 17.34
CA ALA A 290 -7.49 4.19 16.88
C ALA A 290 -7.74 4.19 15.37
N VAL A 291 -7.28 3.14 14.69
CA VAL A 291 -7.65 2.82 13.32
C VAL A 291 -8.65 1.66 13.37
N VAL A 292 -9.91 1.94 13.07
CA VAL A 292 -11.01 0.97 13.22
C VAL A 292 -11.53 0.55 11.86
N LEU A 293 -11.21 -0.68 11.44
CA LEU A 293 -11.57 -1.22 10.13
C LEU A 293 -13.09 -1.48 9.99
N PRO A 294 -13.60 -1.67 8.75
CA PRO A 294 -15.04 -1.67 8.50
C PRO A 294 -15.82 -2.67 9.38
N TYR A 295 -17.02 -2.26 9.77
CA TYR A 295 -18.00 -3.09 10.49
C TYR A 295 -17.59 -3.59 11.88
N ALA A 296 -16.55 -3.01 12.50
CA ALA A 296 -16.23 -3.32 13.88
C ALA A 296 -17.29 -2.77 14.85
N THR A 297 -17.52 -3.48 15.95
CA THR A 297 -18.42 -3.08 17.03
C THR A 297 -17.64 -2.88 18.33
N ILE A 298 -17.81 -1.72 18.96
CA ILE A 298 -17.20 -1.37 20.24
C ILE A 298 -18.27 -1.39 21.31
N GLN A 299 -18.23 -2.38 22.20
CA GLN A 299 -19.20 -2.49 23.29
C GLN A 299 -18.95 -1.42 24.37
N ARG A 300 -19.88 -1.35 25.33
CA ARG A 300 -19.89 -0.31 26.37
C ARG A 300 -18.61 -0.35 27.20
N HIS A 301 -18.24 0.79 27.77
CA HIS A 301 -17.12 0.90 28.72
C HIS A 301 -15.71 0.52 28.19
N ALA A 302 -15.56 0.18 26.91
CA ALA A 302 -14.27 -0.15 26.33
C ALA A 302 -13.37 1.09 26.22
N ARG A 303 -12.07 0.95 26.53
CA ARG A 303 -11.08 2.02 26.40
C ARG A 303 -9.93 1.53 25.56
N LEU A 304 -9.79 2.07 24.36
CA LEU A 304 -8.85 1.59 23.35
C LEU A 304 -7.95 2.74 22.90
N THR A 305 -6.66 2.61 23.17
CA THR A 305 -5.65 3.62 22.84
C THR A 305 -4.57 3.01 21.96
N ARG A 306 -4.19 3.70 20.87
CA ARG A 306 -3.14 3.24 19.94
C ARG A 306 -3.39 1.83 19.38
N VAL A 307 -4.59 1.63 18.85
CA VAL A 307 -5.02 0.32 18.35
C VAL A 307 -5.24 0.31 16.83
N VAL A 308 -5.06 -0.86 16.23
CA VAL A 308 -5.64 -1.23 14.94
C VAL A 308 -6.65 -2.34 15.19
N ILE A 309 -7.91 -2.08 14.91
CA ILE A 309 -9.00 -3.04 15.10
C ILE A 309 -9.38 -3.63 13.74
N ASP A 310 -9.24 -4.96 13.59
CA ASP A 310 -9.51 -5.65 12.34
C ASP A 310 -11.00 -5.60 11.93
N ARG A 311 -11.26 -5.90 10.66
CA ARG A 311 -12.60 -5.85 10.06
C ARG A 311 -13.57 -6.76 10.82
N GLY A 312 -14.73 -6.21 11.16
CA GLY A 312 -15.84 -6.97 11.76
C GLY A 312 -15.59 -7.44 13.20
N VAL A 313 -14.53 -6.97 13.85
CA VAL A 313 -14.21 -7.34 15.23
C VAL A 313 -15.28 -6.80 16.19
N GLU A 314 -15.70 -7.65 17.12
CA GLU A 314 -16.60 -7.27 18.23
C GLU A 314 -15.78 -7.11 19.51
N ILE A 315 -15.46 -5.87 19.86
CA ILE A 315 -14.75 -5.55 21.10
C ILE A 315 -15.70 -5.74 22.31
N PRO A 316 -15.37 -6.60 23.29
CA PRO A 316 -16.24 -6.88 24.42
C PRO A 316 -16.38 -5.70 25.38
N GLU A 317 -17.44 -5.75 26.21
CA GLU A 317 -17.74 -4.71 27.19
C GLU A 317 -16.59 -4.56 28.21
N GLY A 318 -16.20 -3.31 28.47
CA GLY A 318 -15.17 -2.99 29.45
C GLY A 318 -13.74 -3.36 29.03
N LEU A 319 -13.50 -3.80 27.79
CA LEU A 319 -12.14 -4.09 27.33
C LEU A 319 -11.25 -2.85 27.40
N VAL A 320 -10.08 -3.00 28.01
CA VAL A 320 -9.03 -1.97 28.07
C VAL A 320 -7.83 -2.46 27.25
N VAL A 321 -7.36 -1.64 26.31
CA VAL A 321 -6.15 -1.88 25.51
C VAL A 321 -5.41 -0.56 25.30
N GLY A 322 -4.08 -0.60 25.37
CA GLY A 322 -3.21 0.56 25.21
C GLY A 322 -2.86 1.27 26.53
N GLU A 323 -3.27 0.73 27.68
CA GLU A 323 -2.91 1.23 29.02
C GLU A 323 -1.77 0.42 29.67
N ASP A 324 -1.71 -0.90 29.43
CA ASP A 324 -0.67 -1.80 29.95
C ASP A 324 -0.12 -2.69 28.81
N PRO A 325 1.04 -2.34 28.23
CA PRO A 325 1.64 -3.11 27.15
C PRO A 325 1.98 -4.56 27.51
N ASP A 326 2.28 -4.86 28.78
CA ASP A 326 2.65 -6.20 29.21
C ASP A 326 1.41 -7.09 29.37
N GLU A 327 0.28 -6.52 29.79
CA GLU A 327 -1.01 -7.20 29.73
C GLU A 327 -1.48 -7.39 28.29
N ASP A 328 -1.40 -6.34 27.46
CA ASP A 328 -1.85 -6.39 26.06
C ASP A 328 -1.11 -7.47 25.26
N ARG A 329 0.21 -7.62 25.47
CA ARG A 329 1.06 -8.63 24.80
C ARG A 329 0.65 -10.07 25.09
N LYS A 330 -0.07 -10.34 26.20
CA LYS A 330 -0.57 -11.69 26.51
C LYS A 330 -1.64 -12.11 25.50
N TRP A 331 -2.43 -11.16 25.00
CA TRP A 331 -3.65 -11.43 24.24
C TRP A 331 -3.58 -10.97 22.79
N PHE A 332 -2.81 -9.92 22.50
CA PHE A 332 -2.82 -9.22 21.22
C PHE A 332 -1.42 -9.11 20.61
N ARG A 333 -1.35 -8.66 19.35
CA ARG A 333 -0.08 -8.35 18.70
C ARG A 333 0.28 -6.89 18.98
N VAL A 334 1.22 -6.68 19.90
CA VAL A 334 1.72 -5.34 20.24
C VAL A 334 3.06 -5.10 19.56
N THR A 335 3.22 -3.96 18.90
CA THR A 335 4.49 -3.55 18.28
C THR A 335 5.47 -2.99 19.31
N ASP A 336 6.73 -2.81 18.90
CA ASP A 336 7.75 -2.20 19.76
C ASP A 336 7.43 -0.72 20.07
N SER A 337 6.71 -0.05 19.17
CA SER A 337 6.27 1.34 19.38
C SER A 337 5.04 1.44 20.32
N GLY A 338 4.39 0.31 20.64
CA GLY A 338 3.21 0.24 21.51
C GLY A 338 1.87 0.31 20.77
N VAL A 339 1.83 0.04 19.46
CA VAL A 339 0.57 -0.10 18.71
C VAL A 339 0.04 -1.53 18.85
N THR A 340 -1.24 -1.67 19.22
CA THR A 340 -1.86 -2.98 19.42
C THR A 340 -2.81 -3.35 18.28
N LEU A 341 -2.50 -4.42 17.55
CA LEU A 341 -3.41 -5.04 16.59
C LEU A 341 -4.35 -6.03 17.28
N ILE A 342 -5.65 -5.84 17.08
CA ILE A 342 -6.73 -6.68 17.63
C ILE A 342 -7.47 -7.38 16.49
N THR A 343 -7.57 -8.71 16.55
CA THR A 343 -8.38 -9.53 15.63
C THR A 343 -9.40 -10.36 16.40
N GLN A 344 -10.45 -10.82 15.73
CA GLN A 344 -11.49 -11.62 16.38
C GLN A 344 -10.92 -12.91 16.99
N ALA A 345 -10.04 -13.61 16.27
CA ALA A 345 -9.39 -14.82 16.78
C ALA A 345 -8.57 -14.60 18.06
N MET A 346 -8.01 -13.39 18.25
CA MET A 346 -7.30 -13.05 19.50
C MET A 346 -8.26 -12.90 20.67
N LEU A 347 -9.44 -12.31 20.43
CA LEU A 347 -10.51 -12.18 21.43
C LEU A 347 -11.12 -13.53 21.76
N ASP A 348 -11.45 -14.35 20.76
CA ASP A 348 -12.02 -15.69 20.95
C ASP A 348 -11.09 -16.54 21.83
N ARG A 349 -9.78 -16.48 21.58
CA ARG A 349 -8.76 -17.15 22.41
C ARG A 349 -8.74 -16.63 23.85
N ARG A 350 -8.86 -15.32 24.05
CA ARG A 350 -8.90 -14.71 25.38
C ARG A 350 -10.13 -15.13 26.17
N GLU A 351 -11.26 -15.33 25.50
CA GLU A 351 -12.52 -15.77 26.10
C GLU A 351 -12.64 -17.30 26.27
N GLY A 352 -11.66 -18.06 25.76
CA GLY A 352 -11.68 -19.53 25.82
C GLY A 352 -12.64 -20.17 24.81
N LEU A 353 -12.95 -19.46 23.72
CA LEU A 353 -13.84 -19.90 22.64
C LEU A 353 -13.09 -20.53 21.44
N ALA A 354 -11.76 -20.58 21.50
CA ALA A 354 -10.87 -21.06 20.43
C ALA A 354 -10.24 -22.43 20.71
#